data_AF-A0A7W8EPL8-F1
#
_entry.id   AF-A0A7W8EPL8-F1
#
_cell.length_a   1.000
_cell.length_b   1.000
_cell.length_c   1.000
_cell.angle_alpha   90.00
_cell.angle_beta   90.00
_cell.angle_gamma   90.00
#
_symmetry.space_group_name_H-M   'P 1'
#
loop_
_entity.id
_entity.type
_entity.pdbx_description
1 polymer ?
#
loop_
_entity_poly.entity_id
_entity_poly.type
_entity_poly.pdbx_seq_one_letter_code
_entity_poly.pdbx_strand_id
1 'polypeptide(L)'
;MRIILTGMAIFALWATNAVAQTSANSCSVIEDPAQRLACFDKLFPKTNQPSLSQSWHISEDRSPIDDSAQISAFLLPRGSENKIVMLDSVALGLRCHNSTISAIITTGTSSAAETTKVTHRTGDEAPQTMLWERSANFMSVGLWSDEESVPFIK
;
A
#
# COMPACT_ATOMS: atom_id res chain seq x y z
N MET A 1 38.40 -32.33 -66.37
CA MET A 1 37.77 -31.09 -65.85
C MET A 1 37.02 -31.43 -64.58
N ARG A 2 37.58 -31.07 -63.41
CA ARG A 2 36.87 -30.76 -62.14
C ARG A 2 37.89 -30.53 -61.02
N ILE A 3 38.07 -29.24 -60.72
CA ILE A 3 38.72 -28.67 -59.55
C ILE A 3 37.76 -28.87 -58.35
N ILE A 4 38.25 -28.94 -57.10
CA ILE A 4 37.84 -28.02 -55.99
C ILE A 4 38.38 -28.48 -54.61
N LEU A 5 39.29 -27.62 -54.12
CA LEU A 5 39.49 -27.04 -52.79
C LEU A 5 39.48 -27.89 -51.49
N THR A 6 40.66 -27.87 -50.85
CA THR A 6 40.91 -27.95 -49.41
C THR A 6 40.21 -26.83 -48.63
N GLY A 7 39.29 -27.19 -47.73
CA GLY A 7 38.62 -26.27 -46.82
C GLY A 7 39.41 -26.05 -45.53
N MET A 8 39.92 -24.82 -45.35
CA MET A 8 40.54 -24.34 -44.11
C MET A 8 39.44 -23.90 -43.14
N ALA A 9 39.30 -24.61 -42.02
CA ALA A 9 38.31 -24.29 -40.98
C ALA A 9 38.78 -23.10 -40.14
N ILE A 10 38.11 -21.96 -40.31
CA ILE A 10 38.29 -20.75 -39.50
C ILE A 10 37.46 -20.90 -38.23
N PHE A 11 38.11 -21.12 -37.09
CA PHE A 11 37.48 -21.02 -35.77
C PHE A 11 37.27 -19.54 -35.44
N ALA A 12 36.03 -19.06 -35.54
CA ALA A 12 35.64 -17.75 -35.02
C ALA A 12 35.68 -17.81 -33.48
N LEU A 13 36.58 -17.05 -32.86
CA LEU A 13 36.61 -16.78 -31.42
C LEU A 13 35.47 -15.80 -31.11
N TRP A 14 34.42 -16.30 -30.44
CA TRP A 14 33.36 -15.48 -29.92
C TRP A 14 33.87 -14.77 -28.66
N ALA A 15 34.02 -13.45 -28.72
CA ALA A 15 34.32 -12.63 -27.55
C ALA A 15 33.10 -12.61 -26.62
N THR A 16 33.20 -13.27 -25.47
CA THR A 16 32.22 -13.14 -24.39
C THR A 16 32.38 -11.77 -23.76
N ASN A 17 31.41 -10.88 -23.98
CA ASN A 17 31.31 -9.63 -23.22
C ASN A 17 31.03 -9.97 -21.75
N ALA A 18 32.09 -9.95 -20.93
CA ALA A 18 31.94 -10.03 -19.48
C ALA A 18 31.31 -8.71 -19.00
N VAL A 19 30.05 -8.77 -18.59
CA VAL A 19 29.41 -7.68 -17.86
C VAL A 19 30.08 -7.62 -16.50
N ALA A 20 30.96 -6.64 -16.30
CA ALA A 20 31.60 -6.41 -15.00
C ALA A 20 30.49 -6.15 -13.97
N GLN A 21 30.27 -7.11 -13.06
CA GLN A 21 29.47 -6.88 -11.87
C GLN A 21 30.24 -5.93 -10.96
N THR A 22 29.95 -4.64 -11.09
CA THR A 22 30.43 -3.61 -10.18
C THR A 22 29.91 -3.96 -8.77
N SER A 23 30.80 -4.41 -7.89
CA SER A 23 30.44 -4.78 -6.51
C SER A 23 30.39 -3.53 -5.62
N ALA A 24 29.62 -3.52 -4.54
CA ALA A 24 29.54 -2.39 -3.61
C ALA A 24 30.92 -1.90 -3.11
N ASN A 25 31.89 -2.83 -2.99
CA ASN A 25 33.28 -2.55 -2.63
C ASN A 25 34.02 -1.69 -3.66
N SER A 26 33.60 -1.68 -4.91
CA SER A 26 34.19 -0.83 -5.94
C SER A 26 33.73 0.63 -5.85
N CYS A 27 32.56 0.88 -5.26
CA CYS A 27 32.10 2.24 -4.97
C CYS A 27 32.74 2.80 -3.69
N SER A 28 33.04 1.97 -2.68
CA SER A 28 33.58 2.45 -1.39
C SER A 28 34.98 3.07 -1.48
N VAL A 29 35.76 2.67 -2.49
CA VAL A 29 37.12 3.17 -2.74
C VAL A 29 37.16 4.51 -3.49
N ILE A 30 36.02 5.04 -3.94
CA ILE A 30 35.95 6.35 -4.60
C ILE A 30 36.12 7.46 -3.56
N GLU A 31 37.14 8.30 -3.73
CA GLU A 31 37.45 9.41 -2.80
C GLU A 31 36.48 10.58 -2.93
N ASP A 32 36.09 10.93 -4.16
CA ASP A 32 35.16 12.02 -4.40
C ASP A 32 33.75 11.66 -3.87
N PRO A 33 33.21 12.40 -2.88
CA PRO A 33 31.96 12.03 -2.24
C PRO A 33 30.76 11.99 -3.19
N ALA A 34 30.72 12.90 -4.16
CA ALA A 34 29.60 12.99 -5.11
C ALA A 34 29.61 11.82 -6.09
N GLN A 35 30.78 11.47 -6.63
CA GLN A 35 30.95 10.31 -7.51
C GLN A 35 30.73 8.99 -6.76
N ARG A 36 31.19 8.90 -5.50
CA ARG A 36 30.95 7.73 -4.65
C ARG A 36 29.46 7.50 -4.45
N LEU A 37 28.71 8.55 -4.11
CA LEU A 37 27.26 8.47 -3.92
C LEU A 37 26.56 8.05 -5.23
N ALA A 38 26.92 8.68 -6.34
CA ALA A 38 26.36 8.33 -7.66
C ALA A 38 26.66 6.89 -8.08
N CYS A 39 27.79 6.32 -7.67
CA CYS A 39 28.14 4.91 -7.89
C CYS A 39 27.20 3.98 -7.11
N PHE A 40 26.96 4.26 -5.82
CA PHE A 40 26.03 3.49 -5.00
C PHE A 40 24.59 3.58 -5.52
N ASP A 41 24.15 4.77 -5.94
CA ASP A 41 22.80 4.96 -6.51
C ASP A 41 22.58 4.15 -7.80
N LYS A 42 23.64 3.83 -8.55
CA LYS A 42 23.56 2.95 -9.74
C LYS A 42 23.48 1.46 -9.38
N LEU A 43 24.16 1.04 -8.31
CA LEU A 43 24.13 -0.34 -7.82
C LEU A 43 22.81 -0.67 -7.11
N PHE A 44 22.26 0.32 -6.43
CA PHE A 44 21.00 0.24 -5.70
C PHE A 44 20.07 1.30 -6.28
N PRO A 45 19.57 1.11 -7.52
CA PRO A 45 18.65 2.06 -8.11
C PRO A 45 17.51 2.29 -7.13
N LYS A 46 17.19 3.55 -6.86
CA LYS A 46 15.98 3.89 -6.11
C LYS A 46 14.83 3.31 -6.91
N THR A 47 14.31 2.18 -6.47
CA THR A 47 12.98 1.74 -6.87
C THR A 47 12.09 2.88 -6.42
N ASN A 48 11.60 3.66 -7.38
CA ASN A 48 10.42 4.47 -7.15
C ASN A 48 9.33 3.44 -6.84
N GLN A 49 9.24 3.03 -5.57
CA GLN A 49 8.01 2.46 -5.08
C GLN A 49 6.97 3.51 -5.44
N PRO A 50 5.90 3.13 -6.16
CA PRO A 50 4.79 4.05 -6.31
C PRO A 50 4.51 4.55 -4.89
N SER A 51 4.52 5.88 -4.70
CA SER A 51 4.04 6.41 -3.44
C SER A 51 2.69 5.74 -3.26
N LEU A 52 2.51 5.02 -2.15
CA LEU A 52 1.20 4.52 -1.77
C LEU A 52 0.37 5.78 -1.61
N SER A 53 -0.30 6.19 -2.69
CA SER A 53 -0.99 7.48 -2.76
C SER A 53 -2.16 7.51 -1.77
N GLN A 54 -2.48 6.37 -1.17
CA GLN A 54 -3.36 6.23 -0.03
C GLN A 54 -2.77 5.16 0.89
N SER A 55 -2.35 5.56 2.08
CA SER A 55 -1.93 4.65 3.15
C SER A 55 -3.00 4.60 4.22
N TRP A 56 -3.25 3.43 4.78
CA TRP A 56 -4.08 3.30 5.97
C TRP A 56 -3.37 3.98 7.15
N HIS A 57 -4.12 4.80 7.89
CA HIS A 57 -3.69 5.33 9.17
C HIS A 57 -4.20 4.39 10.26
N ILE A 58 -3.29 3.64 10.88
CA ILE A 58 -3.61 2.65 11.90
C ILE A 58 -3.20 3.19 13.27
N SER A 59 -4.12 3.15 14.23
CA SER A 59 -3.90 3.44 15.65
C SER A 59 -4.23 2.20 16.46
N GLU A 60 -3.42 1.94 17.48
CA GLU A 60 -3.70 0.98 18.52
C GLU A 60 -3.70 1.72 19.85
N ASP A 61 -4.82 1.63 20.55
CA ASP A 61 -5.06 2.23 21.85
C ASP A 61 -5.50 1.13 22.84
N ARG A 62 -5.41 1.41 24.13
CA ARG A 62 -5.92 0.52 25.17
C ARG A 62 -6.94 1.23 26.05
N SER A 63 -7.99 0.51 26.40
CA SER A 63 -8.99 0.98 27.34
C SER A 63 -8.36 1.21 28.71
N PRO A 64 -8.53 2.39 29.33
CA PRO A 64 -8.02 2.65 30.68
C PRO A 64 -8.82 1.94 31.78
N ILE A 65 -9.94 1.29 31.44
CA ILE A 65 -10.83 0.61 32.40
C ILE A 65 -10.42 -0.86 32.58
N ASP A 66 -10.08 -1.55 31.49
CA ASP A 66 -9.89 -3.00 31.46
C ASP A 66 -8.70 -3.47 30.59
N ASP A 67 -7.84 -2.54 30.13
CA ASP A 67 -6.69 -2.80 29.27
C ASP A 67 -7.00 -3.50 27.94
N SER A 68 -8.28 -3.57 27.55
CA SER A 68 -8.69 -4.13 26.26
C SER A 68 -8.08 -3.33 25.11
N ALA A 69 -7.52 -4.05 24.12
CA ALA A 69 -6.95 -3.43 22.94
C ALA A 69 -8.07 -2.91 22.02
N GLN A 70 -7.88 -1.70 21.52
CA GLN A 70 -8.71 -1.09 20.50
C GLN A 70 -7.82 -0.75 19.30
N ILE A 71 -8.17 -1.29 18.14
CA ILE A 71 -7.45 -1.01 16.90
C ILE A 71 -8.39 -0.21 15.99
N SER A 72 -7.90 0.88 15.42
CA SER A 72 -8.65 1.68 14.44
C SER A 72 -7.77 1.96 13.23
N ALA A 73 -8.26 1.66 12.03
CA ALA A 73 -7.60 1.92 10.77
C ALA A 73 -8.48 2.83 9.91
N PHE A 74 -7.93 3.92 9.40
CA PHE A 74 -8.66 4.86 8.56
C PHE A 74 -7.98 5.06 7.22
N LEU A 75 -8.77 5.01 6.15
CA LEU A 75 -8.38 5.31 4.79
C LEU A 75 -9.05 6.61 4.37
N LEU A 76 -8.22 7.60 4.09
CA LEU A 76 -8.66 8.91 3.62
C LEU A 76 -8.94 8.89 2.09
N PRO A 77 -9.84 9.76 1.60
CA PRO A 77 -10.05 9.96 0.17
C PRO A 77 -8.77 10.40 -0.54
N ARG A 78 -8.61 10.06 -1.82
CA ARG A 78 -7.49 10.57 -2.62
C ARG A 78 -7.47 12.09 -2.66
N GLY A 79 -6.28 12.69 -2.62
CA GLY A 79 -6.09 14.14 -2.63
C GLY A 79 -6.29 14.79 -1.27
N SER A 80 -6.35 14.01 -0.19
CA SER A 80 -6.46 14.51 1.19
C SER A 80 -5.25 14.16 2.06
N GLU A 81 -4.13 13.79 1.45
CA GLU A 81 -2.94 13.23 2.11
C GLU A 81 -2.27 14.22 3.11
N ASN A 82 -2.47 15.52 2.93
CA ASN A 82 -1.94 16.57 3.81
C ASN A 82 -2.96 17.07 4.84
N LYS A 83 -4.20 16.56 4.84
CA LYS A 83 -5.15 16.84 5.90
C LYS A 83 -4.81 15.87 7.02
N ILE A 84 -4.26 16.42 8.11
CA ILE A 84 -4.21 15.73 9.41
C ILE A 84 -5.56 15.04 9.59
N VAL A 85 -5.57 13.77 10.04
CA VAL A 85 -6.77 12.99 10.35
C VAL A 85 -7.58 13.73 11.42
N MET A 86 -8.22 14.82 11.02
CA MET A 86 -9.31 15.41 11.73
C MET A 86 -10.51 14.60 11.28
N LEU A 87 -11.23 14.09 12.26
CA LEU A 87 -12.51 13.41 12.11
C LEU A 87 -13.61 14.34 11.55
N ASP A 88 -13.23 15.49 10.98
CA ASP A 88 -14.07 16.43 10.23
C ASP A 88 -14.15 16.10 8.74
N SER A 89 -13.53 14.99 8.32
CA SER A 89 -13.51 14.51 6.95
C SER A 89 -14.20 13.15 6.79
N VAL A 90 -14.65 12.90 5.55
CA VAL A 90 -15.16 11.58 5.16
C VAL A 90 -13.99 10.62 5.03
N ALA A 91 -14.02 9.51 5.76
CA ALA A 91 -13.01 8.47 5.74
C ALA A 91 -13.67 7.10 5.83
N LEU A 92 -13.05 6.10 5.19
CA LEU A 92 -13.38 4.70 5.43
C LEU A 92 -12.61 4.24 6.67
N GLY A 93 -13.30 3.71 7.67
CA GLY A 93 -12.72 3.21 8.90
C GLY A 93 -12.97 1.72 9.09
N LEU A 94 -12.00 1.04 9.69
CA LEU A 94 -12.14 -0.28 10.28
C LEU A 94 -11.79 -0.13 11.76
N ARG A 95 -12.60 -0.71 12.64
CA ARG A 95 -12.38 -0.66 14.09
C ARG A 95 -12.54 -2.04 14.68
N CYS A 96 -11.61 -2.45 15.52
CA CYS A 96 -11.76 -3.58 16.43
C CYS A 96 -11.87 -3.02 17.85
N HIS A 97 -12.99 -3.29 18.53
CA HIS A 97 -13.25 -2.86 19.90
C HIS A 97 -14.15 -3.86 20.59
N ASN A 98 -13.83 -4.23 21.83
CA ASN A 98 -14.53 -5.28 22.58
C ASN A 98 -14.70 -6.58 21.77
N SER A 99 -13.62 -7.00 21.10
CA SER A 99 -13.61 -8.17 20.22
C SER A 99 -14.62 -8.13 19.07
N THR A 100 -15.14 -6.96 18.72
CA THR A 100 -16.04 -6.75 17.60
C THR A 100 -15.38 -5.87 16.55
N ILE A 101 -15.42 -6.32 15.30
CA ILE A 101 -14.96 -5.62 14.11
C ILE A 101 -16.14 -4.85 13.54
N SER A 102 -15.88 -3.58 13.20
CA SER A 102 -16.85 -2.70 12.57
C SER A 102 -16.22 -2.03 11.35
N ALA A 103 -16.97 -1.96 10.25
CA ALA A 103 -16.62 -1.15 9.08
C ALA A 103 -17.48 0.12 9.10
N ILE A 104 -16.85 1.29 8.99
CA ILE A 104 -17.52 2.59 9.14
C ILE A 104 -17.14 3.55 8.03
N ILE A 105 -18.04 4.45 7.68
CA ILE A 105 -17.74 5.65 6.90
C ILE A 105 -18.02 6.84 7.80
N THR A 106 -16.98 7.61 8.13
CA THR A 106 -17.15 8.87 8.85
C THR A 106 -17.74 9.91 7.91
N THR A 107 -18.58 10.79 8.43
CA THR A 107 -19.21 11.87 7.64
C THR A 107 -18.49 13.20 7.81
N GLY A 108 -17.57 13.33 8.77
CA GLY A 108 -16.93 14.59 9.13
C GLY A 108 -17.82 15.55 9.91
N THR A 109 -19.12 15.29 9.97
CA THR A 109 -20.13 16.11 10.67
C THR A 109 -21.13 15.21 11.38
N SER A 110 -21.79 15.73 12.41
CA SER A 110 -22.82 15.02 13.19
C SER A 110 -24.17 15.01 12.46
N SER A 111 -24.17 14.48 11.24
CA SER A 111 -25.33 14.52 10.34
C SER A 111 -25.54 13.23 9.57
N ALA A 112 -25.00 12.11 10.07
CA ALA A 112 -25.31 10.80 9.52
C ALA A 112 -26.83 10.55 9.63
N ALA A 113 -27.42 10.07 8.53
CA ALA A 113 -28.80 9.59 8.52
C ALA A 113 -28.89 8.30 9.33
N GLU A 114 -30.07 7.99 9.87
CA GLU A 114 -30.32 6.78 10.68
C GLU A 114 -29.86 5.50 9.96
N THR A 115 -30.26 5.37 8.70
CA THR A 115 -29.82 4.30 7.80
C THR A 115 -29.32 4.93 6.50
N THR A 116 -28.21 4.44 5.96
CA THR A 116 -27.65 4.91 4.68
C THR A 116 -27.38 3.74 3.75
N LYS A 117 -27.84 3.86 2.50
CA LYS A 117 -27.56 2.88 1.45
C LYS A 117 -26.13 3.07 0.94
N VAL A 118 -25.24 2.14 1.25
CA VAL A 118 -23.82 2.17 0.86
C VAL A 118 -23.57 1.16 -0.23
N THR A 119 -22.99 1.63 -1.34
CA THR A 119 -22.52 0.77 -2.43
C THR A 119 -21.01 0.68 -2.37
N HIS A 120 -20.49 -0.53 -2.29
CA HIS A 120 -19.06 -0.79 -2.18
C HIS A 120 -18.63 -1.95 -3.07
N ARG A 121 -17.33 -2.10 -3.27
CA ARG A 121 -16.72 -3.23 -3.96
C ARG A 121 -15.39 -3.55 -3.28
N THR A 122 -15.20 -4.81 -2.91
CA THR A 122 -13.97 -5.29 -2.27
C THR A 122 -13.21 -6.18 -3.24
N GLY A 123 -12.00 -5.76 -3.62
CA GLY A 123 -11.20 -6.46 -4.65
C GLY A 123 -11.91 -6.51 -6.01
N ASP A 124 -11.94 -7.70 -6.61
CA ASP A 124 -12.49 -7.96 -7.95
C ASP A 124 -13.94 -8.49 -7.94
N GLU A 125 -14.62 -8.44 -6.79
CA GLU A 125 -16.01 -8.87 -6.67
C GLU A 125 -16.98 -7.91 -7.36
N ALA A 126 -18.23 -8.36 -7.57
CA ALA A 126 -19.29 -7.47 -8.05
C ALA A 126 -19.60 -6.40 -6.99
N PRO A 127 -19.94 -5.14 -7.38
CA PRO A 127 -20.40 -4.14 -6.43
C PRO A 127 -21.62 -4.62 -5.66
N GLN A 128 -21.62 -4.40 -4.35
CA GLN A 128 -22.72 -4.72 -3.46
C GLN A 128 -23.31 -3.45 -2.87
N THR A 129 -24.62 -3.46 -2.65
CA THR A 129 -25.31 -2.36 -1.99
C THR A 129 -26.08 -2.88 -0.78
N MET A 130 -25.81 -2.29 0.38
CA MET A 130 -26.43 -2.67 1.65
C MET A 130 -26.75 -1.43 2.48
N LEU A 131 -27.59 -1.60 3.50
CA LEU A 131 -27.90 -0.53 4.45
C LEU A 131 -26.86 -0.54 5.57
N TRP A 132 -26.33 0.64 5.88
CA TRP A 132 -25.42 0.86 7.00
C TRP A 132 -26.13 1.71 8.04
N GLU A 133 -25.93 1.36 9.30
CA GLU A 133 -26.62 1.96 10.43
C GLU A 133 -25.79 3.07 11.04
N ARG A 134 -26.45 4.10 11.55
CA ARG A 134 -25.79 5.25 12.17
C ARG A 134 -25.09 4.91 13.48
N SER A 135 -23.95 5.53 13.73
CA SER A 135 -23.29 5.49 15.04
C SER A 135 -24.03 6.30 16.11
N ALA A 136 -23.86 5.92 17.38
CA ALA A 136 -24.47 6.63 18.51
C ALA A 136 -24.06 8.11 18.64
N ASN A 137 -22.89 8.48 18.10
CA ASN A 137 -22.41 9.87 18.08
C ASN A 137 -22.79 10.63 16.81
N PHE A 138 -23.58 10.05 15.90
CA PHE A 138 -24.09 10.69 14.67
C PHE A 138 -23.00 11.08 13.64
N MET A 139 -21.75 10.66 13.84
CA MET A 139 -20.59 11.05 13.03
C MET A 139 -20.23 10.01 11.95
N SER A 140 -20.92 8.87 11.91
CA SER A 140 -20.62 7.80 10.97
C SER A 140 -21.83 6.93 10.70
N VAL A 141 -21.76 6.19 9.59
CA VAL A 141 -22.60 5.03 9.33
C VAL A 141 -21.70 3.81 9.24
N GLY A 142 -22.19 2.64 9.63
CA GLY A 142 -21.36 1.46 9.70
C GLY A 142 -22.12 0.14 9.74
N LEU A 143 -21.32 -0.91 9.60
CA LEU A 143 -21.64 -2.28 9.96
C LEU A 143 -21.03 -2.51 11.35
N TRP A 144 -21.85 -2.99 12.28
CA TRP A 144 -21.50 -3.02 13.71
C TRP A 144 -21.30 -4.44 14.25
N SER A 145 -21.29 -5.42 13.35
CA SER A 145 -21.11 -6.85 13.66
C SER A 145 -19.94 -7.43 12.88
N ASP A 146 -19.32 -8.49 13.42
CA ASP A 146 -18.23 -9.22 12.75
C ASP A 146 -18.69 -9.82 11.43
N GLU A 147 -19.86 -10.45 11.41
CA GLU A 147 -20.41 -11.15 10.24
C GLU A 147 -20.49 -10.23 9.02
N GLU A 148 -20.91 -8.98 9.23
CA GLU A 148 -21.07 -7.99 8.17
C GLU A 148 -19.76 -7.25 7.86
N SER A 149 -18.90 -7.04 8.86
CA SER A 149 -17.71 -6.17 8.73
C SER A 149 -16.43 -6.89 8.32
N VAL A 150 -16.25 -8.15 8.73
CA VAL A 150 -15.06 -8.96 8.40
C VAL A 150 -14.83 -9.09 6.89
N PRO A 151 -15.84 -9.21 6.01
CA PRO A 151 -15.61 -9.27 4.56
C PRO A 151 -14.86 -8.08 3.95
N PHE A 152 -14.78 -6.94 4.66
CA PHE A 152 -14.01 -5.76 4.25
C PHE A 152 -12.51 -5.87 4.59
N ILE A 153 -12.12 -6.87 5.37
CA ILE A 153 -10.75 -7.15 5.79
C ILE A 153 -10.28 -8.39 5.00
N LYS A 154 -9.55 -8.17 3.91
CA LYS A 154 -8.94 -9.22 3.08
C LYS A 154 -7.44 -9.02 2.97
#